data_AF-A0ABD4XFA3-F1
#
_entry.id   AF-A0ABD4XFA3-F1
#
_cell.length_a   1.000
_cell.length_b   1.000
_cell.length_c   1.000
_cell.angle_alpha   90.00
_cell.angle_beta   90.00
_cell.angle_gamma   90.00
#
_symmetry.space_group_name_H-M   'P 1'
#
loop_
_entity.id
_entity.type
_entity.pdbx_description
1 polymer ?
#
loop_
_entity_poly.entity_id
_entity_poly.type
_entity_poly.pdbx_seq_one_letter_code
_entity_poly.pdbx_strand_id
1 'polypeptide(L)' 'MVGSITGSPFENEKTLAFSVLTEARPWIETMPLDRARDAYQKMRSGEVTFRMVLTMGETEHADQ' A
#
# COMPACT_ATOMS: atom_id res chain seq x y z
N MET A 1 -15.64 22.14 -11.14
CA MET A 1 -14.95 21.29 -10.14
C MET A 1 -13.62 20.89 -10.77
N VAL A 2 -12.50 21.38 -10.26
CA VAL A 2 -11.17 21.01 -10.77
C VAL A 2 -10.76 19.72 -10.07
N GLY A 3 -10.55 18.65 -10.83
CA GLY A 3 -10.00 17.39 -10.31
C GLY A 3 -8.49 17.49 -10.15
N SER A 4 -7.93 16.79 -9.16
CA SER A 4 -6.49 16.56 -9.05
C SER A 4 -6.20 15.14 -9.49
N ILE A 5 -5.24 14.97 -10.41
CA ILE A 5 -4.85 13.65 -10.91
C ILE A 5 -3.87 12.98 -9.95
N THR A 6 -2.88 13.72 -9.43
CA THR A 6 -1.90 13.31 -8.41
C THR A 6 -1.15 14.53 -7.84
N GLY A 7 -0.49 14.36 -6.68
CA GLY A 7 0.44 15.36 -6.14
C GLY A 7 1.76 15.45 -6.91
N SER A 8 2.47 16.58 -6.79
CA SER A 8 3.85 16.72 -7.28
C SER A 8 4.82 15.92 -6.39
N PRO A 9 6.05 15.61 -6.84
CA PRO A 9 7.05 14.93 -5.99
C PRO A 9 7.29 15.65 -4.65
N PHE A 10 7.30 16.98 -4.67
CA PHE A 10 7.46 17.80 -3.47
C PHE A 10 6.28 17.68 -2.50
N GLU A 11 5.04 17.67 -3.01
CA GLU A 11 3.86 17.49 -2.18
C GLU A 11 3.74 16.05 -1.65
N ASN A 12 4.21 15.05 -2.41
CA ASN A 12 4.29 13.67 -1.95
C ASN A 12 5.28 13.52 -0.79
N GLU A 13 6.46 14.14 -0.86
CA GLU A 13 7.45 14.10 0.23
C GLU A 13 6.91 14.72 1.52
N LYS A 14 6.25 15.88 1.41
CA LYS A 14 5.55 16.50 2.55
C LYS A 14 4.47 15.59 3.13
N THR A 15 3.72 14.90 2.27
CA THR A 15 2.67 13.97 2.69
C THR A 15 3.27 12.79 3.46
N LEU A 16 4.40 12.23 2.99
CA LEU A 16 5.10 11.16 3.71
C LEU A 16 5.61 11.62 5.07
N ALA A 17 6.26 12.79 5.14
CA ALA A 17 6.73 13.37 6.39
C ALA A 17 5.58 13.59 7.40
N PHE A 18 4.45 14.12 6.92
CA PHE A 18 3.23 14.27 7.74
C PHE A 18 2.69 12.92 8.24
N SER A 19 2.64 11.90 7.38
CA SER A 19 2.16 10.57 7.77
C SER A 19 3.03 9.92 8.84
N VAL A 20 4.35 10.11 8.79
CA VAL A 20 5.26 9.65 9.84
C VAL A 20 5.04 10.42 11.13
N LEU A 21 4.93 11.75 11.06
CA LEU A 21 4.72 12.63 12.21
C LEU A 21 3.42 12.32 12.97
N THR A 22 2.37 11.94 12.25
CA THR A 22 1.03 11.68 12.79
C THR A 22 0.72 10.20 13.00
N GLU A 23 1.69 9.32 12.71
CA GLU A 23 1.51 7.87 12.73
C GLU A 23 0.35 7.39 11.84
N ALA A 24 0.05 8.11 10.76
CA ALA A 24 -0.95 7.72 9.77
C ALA A 24 -0.43 6.54 8.95
N ARG A 25 -0.72 5.32 9.42
CA ARG A 25 -0.35 4.06 8.77
C ARG A 25 -1.52 3.43 8.02
N PRO A 26 -1.33 2.94 6.78
CA PRO A 26 -2.36 2.18 6.09
C PRO A 26 -2.51 0.80 6.73
N TRP A 27 -3.72 0.26 6.70
CA TRP A 27 -3.92 -1.17 6.89
C TRP A 27 -3.64 -1.89 5.58
N ILE A 28 -2.73 -2.87 5.64
CA ILE A 28 -2.23 -3.57 4.46
C ILE A 28 -2.23 -5.08 4.71
N GLU A 29 -2.46 -5.83 3.64
CA GLU A 29 -2.18 -7.26 3.55
C GLU A 29 -1.02 -7.45 2.58
N THR A 30 -0.07 -8.33 2.91
CA THR A 30 1.13 -8.56 2.12
C THR A 30 1.12 -9.94 1.45
N MET A 31 1.71 -10.03 0.26
CA MET A 31 1.92 -11.29 -0.45
C MET A 31 3.18 -11.16 -1.31
N PRO A 32 3.99 -12.22 -1.48
CA PRO A 32 5.13 -12.17 -2.38
C PRO A 32 4.72 -11.87 -3.82
N LEU A 33 5.58 -11.15 -4.54
CA LEU A 33 5.39 -10.82 -5.95
C LEU A 33 5.07 -12.05 -6.82
N ASP A 34 5.66 -13.21 -6.53
CA ASP A 34 5.44 -14.46 -7.28
C ASP A 34 3.98 -14.93 -7.24
N ARG A 35 3.20 -14.47 -6.25
CA ARG A 35 1.77 -14.74 -6.12
C ARG A 35 0.89 -13.55 -6.53
N ALA A 36 1.41 -12.63 -7.36
CA ALA A 36 0.66 -11.46 -7.84
C ALA A 36 -0.73 -11.79 -8.42
N ARG A 37 -0.87 -12.95 -9.09
CA ARG A 37 -2.16 -13.42 -9.62
C ARG A 37 -3.18 -13.67 -8.51
N ASP A 38 -2.79 -14.35 -7.45
CA ASP A 38 -3.66 -14.66 -6.31
C ASP A 38 -4.03 -13.38 -5.57
N ALA A 39 -3.06 -12.49 -5.34
CA ALA A 39 -3.26 -11.17 -4.75
C ALA A 39 -4.29 -10.34 -5.54
N TYR A 40 -4.18 -10.34 -6.88
CA TYR A 40 -5.14 -9.66 -7.75
C TYR A 40 -6.55 -10.26 -7.66
N GLN A 41 -6.66 -11.59 -7.62
CA GLN A 41 -7.94 -12.28 -7.49
C GLN A 41 -8.62 -11.94 -6.16
N LYS A 42 -7.88 -12.00 -5.05
CA LYS A 42 -8.36 -11.63 -3.71
C LYS A 42 -8.79 -10.16 -3.63
N MET A 43 -8.02 -9.26 -4.23
CA MET A 43 -8.38 -7.84 -4.32
C MET A 43 -9.66 -7.66 -5.15
N ARG A 44 -9.78 -8.37 -6.27
CA ARG A 44 -10.94 -8.29 -7.19
C ARG A 44 -12.21 -8.89 -6.58
N SER A 45 -12.11 -9.90 -5.71
CA SER A 45 -13.24 -10.45 -4.97
C SER A 45 -13.68 -9.58 -3.79
N GLY A 46 -12.88 -8.58 -3.40
CA GLY A 46 -13.16 -7.71 -2.25
C GLY A 46 -12.81 -8.35 -0.90
N GLU A 47 -12.09 -9.46 -0.90
CA GLU A 47 -11.64 -10.17 0.32
C GLU A 47 -10.42 -9.50 0.98
N VAL A 48 -9.85 -8.47 0.37
CA VAL A 48 -8.74 -7.69 0.93
C VAL A 48 -9.28 -6.65 1.91
N THR A 49 -8.66 -6.63 3.08
CA THR A 49 -8.86 -5.60 4.10
C THR A 49 -8.02 -4.37 3.71
N PHE A 50 -8.67 -3.38 3.08
CA PHE A 50 -8.11 -2.09 2.63
C PHE A 50 -7.13 -2.15 1.45
N ARG A 51 -5.90 -2.64 1.64
CA ARG A 51 -4.82 -2.54 0.63
C ARG A 51 -4.00 -3.81 0.52
N MET A 52 -3.87 -4.33 -0.69
CA MET A 52 -2.97 -5.43 -1.04
C MET A 52 -1.61 -4.87 -1.46
N VAL A 53 -0.53 -5.32 -0.84
CA VAL A 53 0.85 -4.91 -1.14
C VAL A 53 1.67 -6.13 -1.55
N LEU A 54 2.34 -6.05 -2.70
CA LEU A 54 3.25 -7.08 -3.17
C LEU A 54 4.65 -6.83 -2.62
N THR A 55 5.26 -7.83 -2.00
CA THR A 55 6.64 -7.75 -1.47
C THR A 55 7.64 -8.27 -2.49
N MET A 56 8.75 -7.55 -2.63
CA MET A 56 9.86 -7.92 -3.51
C MET A 56 10.82 -8.82 -2.72
N GLY A 57 10.60 -10.15 -2.71
CA GLY A 57 11.38 -11.16 -1.98
C GLY A 57 10.67 -11.77 -0.75
N GLU A 58 11.24 -12.82 -0.15
CA GLU A 58 10.78 -13.41 1.13
C GLU A 58 10.94 -12.37 2.24
N THR A 59 9.83 -11.78 2.67
CA THR A 59 9.80 -10.94 3.87
C THR A 59 9.17 -11.78 4.98
N GLU A 60 9.97 -12.60 5.66
CA GLU A 60 9.55 -13.40 6.83
C GLU A 60 9.25 -12.54 8.10
N HIS A 61 9.13 -11.22 7.98
CA HIS A 61 8.90 -10.34 9.12
C HIS A 61 7.85 -9.27 8.79
N ALA A 62 6.58 -9.60 9.07
CA ALA A 62 5.51 -8.62 9.24
C ALA A 62 4.73 -8.87 10.56
N ASP A 63 5.39 -9.47 11.55
CA ASP A 63 4.97 -9.54 12.95
C ASP A 63 6.22 -9.39 13.84
N GLN A 64 6.70 -8.16 14.01
CA GLN A 64 7.46 -7.70 15.18
C GLN A 64 7.12 -6.23 15.43
#